data_AF-X0X644-F1
#
_entry.id   AF-X0X644-F1
#
_cell.length_a   1.000
_cell.length_b   1.000
_cell.length_c   1.000
_cell.angle_alpha   90.00
_cell.angle_beta   90.00
_cell.angle_gamma   90.00
#
_symmetry.space_group_name_H-M   'P 1'
#
loop_
_entity.id
_entity.type
_entity.pdbx_description
1 polymer ?
#
loop_
_entity_poly.entity_id
_entity_poly.type
_entity_poly.pdbx_seq_one_letter_code
_entity_poly.pdbx_strand_id
1 'polypeptide(L)'
;MPSVPWKWNQSHVEALVLDAATNEDVRAKAIEYFFAKLNVAGVGPGNVSRIIKAGHDTIPKILNMTVDDLLKIPGFKKKLAEKIHHGIHNKIEEASLPRLMAATNVFDRGLGRTLLKLILDAHPSILTSGESDEEKIKLVSSIKGLGKKRAIGFVSHIQEFLDLMIETGLEKKLTYAPTTADSTHPLHHKKIVMTGFRDEALKTQIESKTGIPMATQVTNNTFVVIAKEQKKQTAKYQEAERLS
;
A
#
# COMPACT_ATOMS: atom_id res chain seq x y z
N MET A 1 17.62 -6.17 -22.70
CA MET A 1 16.26 -6.78 -22.75
C MET A 1 16.17 -7.89 -21.71
N PRO A 2 14.99 -8.21 -21.17
CA PRO A 2 14.82 -9.32 -20.23
C PRO A 2 15.29 -10.64 -20.84
N SER A 3 15.92 -11.50 -20.04
CA SER A 3 16.37 -12.84 -20.44
C SER A 3 15.27 -13.91 -20.38
N VAL A 4 14.06 -13.53 -19.96
CA VAL A 4 12.90 -14.41 -19.78
C VAL A 4 11.77 -14.00 -20.73
N PRO A 5 10.85 -14.91 -21.11
CA PRO A 5 9.70 -14.58 -21.97
C PRO A 5 8.88 -13.41 -21.42
N TRP A 6 8.59 -12.42 -22.28
CA TRP A 6 7.89 -11.20 -21.90
C TRP A 6 7.00 -10.67 -23.03
N LYS A 7 5.99 -9.86 -22.68
CA LYS A 7 5.10 -9.14 -23.61
C LYS A 7 5.00 -7.67 -23.25
N TRP A 8 4.65 -6.84 -24.22
CA TRP A 8 4.28 -5.45 -23.92
C TRP A 8 2.92 -5.37 -23.21
N ASN A 9 2.78 -4.41 -22.30
CA ASN A 9 1.48 -3.99 -21.80
C ASN A 9 0.65 -3.33 -22.93
N GLN A 10 -0.65 -3.09 -22.71
CA GLN A 10 -1.54 -2.50 -23.74
C GLN A 10 -0.99 -1.19 -24.33
N SER A 11 -0.35 -0.35 -23.51
CA SER A 11 0.23 0.92 -23.96
C SER A 11 1.57 0.79 -24.68
N HIS A 12 2.14 -0.42 -24.78
CA HIS A 12 3.47 -0.68 -25.33
C HIS A 12 4.59 0.16 -24.67
N VAL A 13 4.44 0.43 -23.38
CA VAL A 13 5.41 1.19 -22.58
C VAL A 13 6.19 0.26 -21.64
N GLU A 14 5.56 -0.81 -21.16
CA GLU A 14 6.16 -1.67 -20.13
C GLU A 14 6.26 -3.12 -20.61
N ALA A 15 7.43 -3.73 -20.42
CA ALA A 15 7.66 -5.15 -20.61
C ALA A 15 7.14 -5.95 -19.39
N LEU A 16 6.27 -6.92 -19.62
CA LEU A 16 5.66 -7.81 -18.63
C LEU A 16 6.19 -9.23 -18.82
N VAL A 17 6.74 -9.83 -17.76
CA VAL A 17 7.11 -11.26 -17.77
C VAL A 17 5.85 -12.11 -17.94
N LEU A 18 5.88 -13.10 -18.84
CA LEU A 18 4.71 -13.94 -19.14
C LEU A 18 4.34 -14.87 -17.97
N ASP A 19 5.34 -15.53 -17.37
CA ASP A 19 5.16 -16.47 -16.27
C ASP A 19 5.55 -15.85 -14.91
N ALA A 20 5.02 -14.65 -14.64
CA ALA A 20 5.34 -13.89 -13.44
C ALA A 20 5.08 -14.67 -12.13
N ALA A 21 4.07 -15.54 -12.11
CA ALA A 21 3.68 -16.29 -10.90
C ALA A 21 4.67 -17.41 -10.53
N THR A 22 5.35 -18.01 -11.50
CA THR A 22 6.30 -19.13 -11.29
C THR A 22 7.76 -18.67 -11.30
N ASN A 23 8.03 -17.45 -11.74
CA ASN A 23 9.37 -16.88 -11.76
C ASN A 23 9.86 -16.49 -10.36
N GLU A 24 10.94 -17.13 -9.89
CA GLU A 24 11.48 -16.90 -8.55
C GLU A 24 11.87 -15.45 -8.27
N ASP A 25 12.45 -14.74 -9.24
CA ASP A 25 12.83 -13.33 -9.09
C ASP A 25 11.60 -12.43 -8.95
N VAL A 26 10.53 -12.74 -9.67
CA VAL A 26 9.26 -11.99 -9.57
C VAL A 26 8.62 -12.23 -8.21
N ARG A 27 8.57 -13.48 -7.72
CA ARG A 27 8.07 -13.79 -6.38
C ARG A 27 8.89 -13.10 -5.29
N ALA A 28 10.22 -13.16 -5.40
CA ALA A 28 11.12 -12.49 -4.46
C ALA A 28 10.85 -10.99 -4.41
N LYS A 29 10.71 -10.33 -5.58
CA LYS A 29 10.37 -8.91 -5.64
C LYS A 29 8.99 -8.59 -5.09
N ALA A 30 8.00 -9.47 -5.30
CA ALA A 30 6.66 -9.29 -4.73
C ALA A 30 6.69 -9.34 -3.19
N ILE A 31 7.41 -10.31 -2.63
CA ILE A 31 7.62 -10.45 -1.18
C ILE A 31 8.37 -9.24 -0.61
N GLU A 32 9.47 -8.84 -1.25
CA GLU A 32 10.23 -7.65 -0.84
C GLU A 32 9.35 -6.40 -0.89
N TYR A 33 8.58 -6.22 -1.96
CA TYR A 33 7.66 -5.10 -2.12
C TYR A 33 6.61 -5.07 -1.00
N PHE A 34 6.00 -6.21 -0.68
CA PHE A 34 4.99 -6.32 0.38
C PHE A 34 5.54 -5.86 1.73
N PHE A 35 6.65 -6.45 2.18
CA PHE A 35 7.24 -6.10 3.48
C PHE A 35 7.85 -4.70 3.51
N ALA A 36 8.39 -4.22 2.40
CA ALA A 36 8.85 -2.84 2.28
C ALA A 36 7.69 -1.84 2.37
N LYS A 37 6.55 -2.09 1.72
CA LYS A 37 5.36 -1.22 1.80
C LYS A 37 4.77 -1.14 3.21
N LEU A 38 4.91 -2.21 3.98
CA LEU A 38 4.52 -2.26 5.38
C LEU A 38 5.59 -1.68 6.33
N ASN A 39 6.76 -1.31 5.81
CA ASN A 39 7.91 -0.83 6.60
C ASN A 39 8.31 -1.84 7.69
N VAL A 40 8.34 -3.12 7.34
CA VAL A 40 8.79 -4.18 8.25
C VAL A 40 10.30 -4.14 8.39
N ALA A 41 10.77 -3.89 9.61
CA ALA A 41 12.19 -3.87 9.90
C ALA A 41 12.79 -5.28 9.87
N GLY A 42 13.97 -5.43 9.28
CA GLY A 42 14.68 -6.71 9.25
C GLY A 42 14.23 -7.68 8.16
N VAL A 43 13.32 -7.29 7.26
CA VAL A 43 12.89 -8.10 6.12
C VAL A 43 13.29 -7.41 4.81
N GLY A 44 14.59 -7.13 4.68
CA GLY A 44 15.18 -6.61 3.44
C GLY A 44 15.58 -7.73 2.46
N PRO A 45 16.05 -7.39 1.25
CA PRO A 45 16.32 -8.35 0.16
C PRO A 45 17.16 -9.57 0.57
N GLY A 46 18.25 -9.34 1.33
CA GLY A 46 19.12 -10.42 1.79
C GLY A 46 18.47 -11.37 2.81
N ASN A 47 17.49 -10.90 3.60
CA ASN A 47 16.75 -11.77 4.52
C ASN A 47 15.60 -12.46 3.79
N VAL A 48 14.92 -11.76 2.88
CA VAL A 48 13.88 -12.35 2.02
C VAL A 48 14.45 -13.50 1.19
N SER A 49 15.61 -13.32 0.55
CA SER A 49 16.27 -14.38 -0.21
C SER A 49 16.57 -15.62 0.65
N ARG A 50 17.00 -15.44 1.90
CA ARG A 50 17.26 -16.55 2.83
C ARG A 50 15.98 -17.27 3.27
N ILE A 51 14.90 -16.52 3.51
CA ILE A 51 13.58 -17.05 3.86
C ILE A 51 13.00 -17.88 2.70
N ILE A 52 13.10 -17.35 1.46
CA ILE A 52 12.67 -18.06 0.25
C ILE A 52 13.45 -19.36 0.06
N LYS A 53 14.79 -19.32 0.22
CA LYS A 53 15.65 -20.52 0.13
C LYS A 53 15.33 -21.58 1.18
N ALA A 54 14.72 -21.20 2.30
CA ALA A 54 14.24 -22.12 3.32
C ALA A 54 12.85 -22.71 3.01
N GLY A 55 12.27 -22.42 1.84
CA GLY A 55 10.97 -22.94 1.40
C GLY A 55 9.77 -22.04 1.69
N HIS A 56 9.99 -20.87 2.32
CA HIS A 56 8.95 -19.89 2.61
C HIS A 56 8.89 -18.86 1.48
N ASP A 57 8.35 -19.27 0.34
CA ASP A 57 8.44 -18.55 -0.93
C ASP A 57 7.15 -17.80 -1.35
N THR A 58 6.23 -17.60 -0.41
CA THR A 58 5.00 -16.81 -0.63
C THR A 58 4.71 -15.92 0.59
N ILE A 59 3.93 -14.84 0.39
CA ILE A 59 3.52 -13.95 1.49
C ILE A 59 2.80 -14.73 2.61
N PRO A 60 1.79 -15.60 2.33
CA PRO A 60 1.16 -16.41 3.37
C PRO A 60 2.13 -17.30 4.15
N LYS A 61 3.05 -17.98 3.46
CA LYS A 61 4.05 -18.84 4.12
C LYS A 61 4.96 -18.07 5.06
N ILE A 62 5.27 -16.80 4.77
CA ILE A 62 6.13 -15.96 5.60
C ILE A 62 5.35 -15.37 6.79
N LEU A 63 4.11 -14.93 6.57
CA LEU A 63 3.26 -14.40 7.63
C LEU A 63 2.94 -15.45 8.70
N ASN A 64 2.77 -16.71 8.30
CA ASN A 64 2.47 -17.82 9.19
C ASN A 64 3.72 -18.44 9.86
N MET A 65 4.92 -17.89 9.65
CA MET A 65 6.15 -18.39 10.29
C MET A 65 6.16 -18.13 11.79
N THR A 66 6.56 -19.14 12.56
CA THR A 66 6.90 -18.96 13.98
C THR A 66 8.34 -18.47 14.16
N VAL A 67 8.69 -18.03 15.37
CA VAL A 67 10.08 -17.74 15.74
C VAL A 67 10.97 -18.99 15.55
N ASP A 68 10.44 -20.17 15.84
CA ASP A 68 11.18 -21.44 15.71
C ASP A 68 11.46 -21.79 14.25
N ASP A 69 10.54 -21.49 13.33
CA ASP A 69 10.78 -21.66 11.89
C ASP A 69 11.88 -20.73 11.40
N LEU A 70 11.88 -19.47 11.87
CA LEU A 70 12.95 -18.51 11.56
C LEU A 70 14.30 -18.96 12.13
N LEU A 71 14.35 -19.62 13.29
CA LEU A 71 15.57 -20.14 13.90
C LEU A 71 16.21 -21.29 13.11
N LYS A 72 15.42 -22.02 12.31
CA LYS A 72 15.94 -23.09 11.42
C LYS A 72 16.69 -22.52 10.22
N ILE A 73 16.53 -21.23 9.91
CA ILE A 73 17.20 -20.59 8.77
C ILE A 73 18.67 -20.33 9.09
N PRO A 74 19.62 -20.78 8.25
CA PRO A 74 21.04 -20.54 8.45
C PRO A 74 21.38 -19.05 8.65
N GLY A 75 22.05 -18.75 9.76
CA GLY A 75 22.46 -17.40 10.14
C GLY A 75 21.40 -16.58 10.88
N PHE A 76 20.19 -17.10 11.08
CA PHE A 76 19.16 -16.44 11.89
C PHE A 76 19.31 -16.87 13.35
N LYS A 77 19.87 -15.97 14.16
CA LYS A 77 19.95 -16.14 15.61
C LYS A 77 18.68 -15.62 16.28
N LYS A 78 18.42 -16.05 17.52
CA LYS A 78 17.25 -15.68 18.35
C LYS A 78 16.83 -14.20 18.22
N LYS A 79 17.74 -13.25 18.46
CA LYS A 79 17.44 -11.81 18.37
C LYS A 79 16.92 -11.37 16.99
N LEU A 80 17.45 -11.94 15.90
CA LEU A 80 17.01 -11.61 14.55
C LEU A 80 15.66 -12.27 14.23
N ALA A 81 15.49 -13.54 14.60
CA ALA A 81 14.24 -14.26 14.42
C ALA A 81 13.09 -13.56 15.16
N GLU A 82 13.29 -13.21 16.44
CA GLU A 82 12.32 -12.44 17.22
C GLU A 82 12.06 -11.06 16.58
N LYS A 83 13.10 -10.33 16.17
CA LYS A 83 12.93 -9.01 15.53
C LYS A 83 12.09 -9.09 14.25
N ILE A 84 12.32 -10.09 13.40
CA ILE A 84 11.57 -10.30 12.17
C ILE A 84 10.12 -10.66 12.51
N HIS A 85 9.90 -11.66 13.37
CA HIS A 85 8.57 -12.12 13.75
C HIS A 85 7.73 -10.98 14.34
N HIS A 86 8.22 -10.31 15.39
CA HIS A 86 7.51 -9.18 15.99
C HIS A 86 7.35 -8.01 15.03
N GLY A 87 8.37 -7.73 14.21
CA GLY A 87 8.33 -6.67 13.21
C GLY A 87 7.21 -6.88 12.18
N ILE A 88 7.04 -8.12 11.70
CA ILE A 88 5.95 -8.49 10.80
C ILE A 88 4.60 -8.31 11.50
N HIS A 89 4.40 -8.97 12.64
CA HIS A 89 3.12 -8.97 13.35
C HIS A 89 2.69 -7.55 13.75
N ASN A 90 3.59 -6.77 14.33
CA ASN A 90 3.29 -5.39 14.73
C ASN A 90 2.89 -4.53 13.52
N LYS A 91 3.61 -4.64 12.39
CA LYS A 91 3.32 -3.81 11.21
C LYS A 91 2.07 -4.26 10.45
N ILE A 92 1.74 -5.55 10.47
CA ILE A 92 0.46 -6.07 9.96
C ILE A 92 -0.69 -5.56 10.83
N GLU A 93 -0.53 -5.59 12.15
CA GLU A 93 -1.56 -5.10 13.06
C GLU A 93 -1.78 -3.58 12.93
N GLU A 94 -0.71 -2.81 12.82
CA GLU A 94 -0.77 -1.35 12.59
C GLU A 94 -1.29 -0.97 11.19
N ALA A 95 -1.19 -1.86 10.20
CA ALA A 95 -1.55 -1.53 8.83
C ALA A 95 -3.06 -1.40 8.65
N SER A 96 -3.49 -0.28 8.08
CA SER A 96 -4.87 -0.10 7.64
C SER A 96 -5.18 -0.97 6.42
N LEU A 97 -6.45 -1.31 6.22
CA LEU A 97 -6.89 -2.10 5.06
C LEU A 97 -6.43 -1.51 3.71
N PRO A 98 -6.58 -0.19 3.41
CA PRO A 98 -6.05 0.37 2.17
C PRO A 98 -4.54 0.21 2.00
N ARG A 99 -3.78 0.16 3.12
CA ARG A 99 -2.34 -0.04 3.10
C ARG A 99 -1.99 -1.50 2.83
N LEU A 100 -2.70 -2.44 3.44
CA LEU A 100 -2.55 -3.88 3.17
C LEU A 100 -2.86 -4.17 1.70
N MET A 101 -4.01 -3.73 1.19
CA MET A 101 -4.40 -3.89 -0.22
C MET A 101 -3.35 -3.35 -1.20
N ALA A 102 -2.76 -2.18 -0.91
CA ALA A 102 -1.72 -1.62 -1.75
C ALA A 102 -0.38 -2.36 -1.67
N ALA A 103 -0.11 -3.06 -0.56
CA ALA A 103 1.11 -3.83 -0.33
C ALA A 103 1.06 -5.19 -1.03
N THR A 104 -0.11 -5.82 -1.16
CA THR A 104 -0.25 -7.12 -1.84
C THR A 104 0.11 -7.06 -3.32
N ASN A 105 -0.05 -5.89 -3.94
CA ASN A 105 0.15 -5.70 -5.38
C ASN A 105 -0.76 -6.62 -6.25
N VAL A 106 -1.87 -7.08 -5.67
CA VAL A 106 -2.92 -7.87 -6.36
C VAL A 106 -3.72 -6.97 -7.31
N PHE A 107 -4.02 -5.75 -6.88
CA PHE A 107 -4.79 -4.81 -7.70
C PHE A 107 -3.97 -4.25 -8.86
N ASP A 108 -4.67 -4.00 -9.96
CA ASP A 108 -4.12 -3.51 -11.21
C ASP A 108 -3.23 -2.27 -11.06
N ARG A 109 -2.24 -2.14 -11.97
CA ARG A 109 -1.36 -0.96 -12.01
C ARG A 109 -2.19 0.33 -12.07
N GLY A 110 -1.86 1.24 -11.16
CA GLY A 110 -2.56 2.52 -11.03
C GLY A 110 -3.63 2.54 -9.94
N LEU A 111 -3.90 1.44 -9.24
CA LEU A 111 -4.72 1.39 -8.01
C LEU A 111 -3.85 1.42 -6.75
N GLY A 112 -3.17 2.54 -6.50
CA GLY A 112 -2.38 2.72 -5.29
C GLY A 112 -3.24 2.97 -4.03
N ARG A 113 -2.59 2.95 -2.85
CA ARG A 113 -3.21 3.19 -1.51
C ARG A 113 -4.23 4.34 -1.50
N THR A 114 -3.93 5.47 -2.13
CA THR A 114 -4.82 6.64 -2.14
C THR A 114 -6.15 6.37 -2.84
N LEU A 115 -6.12 5.67 -3.98
CA LEU A 115 -7.34 5.33 -4.71
C LEU A 115 -8.11 4.22 -4.00
N LEU A 116 -7.41 3.21 -3.48
CA LEU A 116 -8.03 2.14 -2.70
C LEU A 116 -8.73 2.70 -1.44
N LYS A 117 -8.09 3.65 -0.76
CA LYS A 117 -8.72 4.37 0.35
C LYS A 117 -9.96 5.13 -0.11
N LEU A 118 -9.90 5.83 -1.24
CA LEU A 118 -11.05 6.56 -1.78
C LEU A 118 -12.24 5.64 -2.09
N ILE A 119 -11.96 4.44 -2.62
CA ILE A 119 -12.98 3.41 -2.84
C ILE A 119 -13.62 3.00 -1.52
N LEU A 120 -12.80 2.63 -0.54
CA LEU A 120 -13.27 2.17 0.77
C LEU A 120 -13.96 3.27 1.59
N ASP A 121 -13.56 4.52 1.44
CA ASP A 121 -14.25 5.66 2.08
C ASP A 121 -15.66 5.85 1.50
N ALA A 122 -15.82 5.68 0.19
CA ALA A 122 -17.13 5.81 -0.47
C ALA A 122 -18.02 4.59 -0.24
N HIS A 123 -17.43 3.38 -0.28
CA HIS A 123 -18.13 2.09 -0.17
C HIS A 123 -17.37 1.16 0.79
N PRO A 124 -17.57 1.29 2.12
CA PRO A 124 -16.74 0.59 3.13
C PRO A 124 -16.82 -0.92 3.07
N SER A 125 -17.96 -1.47 2.64
CA SER A 125 -18.21 -2.90 2.55
C SER A 125 -17.92 -3.51 1.19
N ILE A 126 -17.44 -2.74 0.20
CA ILE A 126 -17.36 -3.14 -1.22
C ILE A 126 -16.65 -4.48 -1.48
N LEU A 127 -15.73 -4.86 -0.60
CA LEU A 127 -14.98 -6.11 -0.69
C LEU A 127 -15.83 -7.33 -0.28
N THR A 128 -16.72 -7.16 0.68
CA THR A 128 -17.46 -8.26 1.34
C THR A 128 -18.96 -8.19 1.12
N SER A 129 -19.46 -7.16 0.45
CA SER A 129 -20.87 -6.94 0.18
C SER A 129 -21.35 -7.78 -1.00
N GLY A 130 -22.65 -8.09 -1.01
CA GLY A 130 -23.28 -9.07 -1.91
C GLY A 130 -23.69 -8.54 -3.28
N GLU A 131 -23.38 -7.30 -3.62
CA GLU A 131 -23.64 -6.73 -4.94
C GLU A 131 -22.88 -7.50 -6.04
N SER A 132 -23.45 -7.54 -7.24
CA SER A 132 -22.80 -8.17 -8.40
C SER A 132 -21.57 -7.38 -8.84
N ASP A 133 -20.71 -8.00 -9.65
CA ASP A 133 -19.54 -7.33 -10.21
C ASP A 133 -19.95 -6.09 -11.03
N GLU A 134 -21.03 -6.15 -11.79
CA GLU A 134 -21.55 -5.01 -12.56
C GLU A 134 -21.99 -3.85 -11.66
N GLU A 135 -22.62 -4.16 -10.53
CA GLU A 135 -23.05 -3.17 -9.54
C GLU A 135 -21.84 -2.54 -8.86
N LYS A 136 -20.87 -3.34 -8.42
CA LYS A 136 -19.61 -2.86 -7.85
C LYS A 136 -18.84 -1.98 -8.83
N ILE A 137 -18.77 -2.36 -10.11
CA ILE A 137 -18.15 -1.54 -11.16
C ILE A 137 -18.85 -0.19 -11.30
N LYS A 138 -20.19 -0.15 -11.27
CA LYS A 138 -20.95 1.12 -11.32
C LYS A 138 -20.64 1.99 -10.10
N LEU A 139 -20.70 1.43 -8.89
CA LEU A 139 -20.39 2.13 -7.64
C LEU A 139 -18.99 2.74 -7.66
N VAL A 140 -17.97 1.97 -8.04
CA VAL A 140 -16.58 2.41 -8.07
C VAL A 140 -16.33 3.42 -9.20
N SER A 141 -16.94 3.22 -10.37
CA SER A 141 -16.76 4.14 -11.51
C SER A 141 -17.39 5.52 -11.30
N SER A 142 -18.40 5.62 -10.44
CA SER A 142 -19.05 6.89 -10.06
C SER A 142 -18.16 7.79 -9.18
N ILE A 143 -17.11 7.22 -8.58
CA ILE A 143 -16.16 7.96 -7.75
C ILE A 143 -15.28 8.85 -8.64
N LYS A 144 -15.29 10.15 -8.36
CA LYS A 144 -14.48 11.14 -9.07
C LYS A 144 -13.00 10.73 -9.05
N GLY A 145 -12.42 10.53 -10.23
CA GLY A 145 -11.00 10.23 -10.42
C GLY A 145 -10.66 8.74 -10.61
N LEU A 146 -11.63 7.81 -10.57
CA LEU A 146 -11.38 6.41 -10.90
C LEU A 146 -11.71 6.10 -12.37
N GLY A 147 -12.94 6.40 -12.78
CA GLY A 147 -13.43 6.04 -14.11
C GLY A 147 -13.60 4.53 -14.31
N LYS A 148 -14.19 4.14 -15.46
CA LYS A 148 -14.62 2.76 -15.71
C LYS A 148 -13.46 1.74 -15.75
N LYS A 149 -12.32 2.09 -16.35
CA LYS A 149 -11.18 1.17 -16.49
C LYS A 149 -10.62 0.73 -15.13
N ARG A 150 -10.44 1.69 -14.21
CA ARG A 150 -9.97 1.39 -12.84
C ARG A 150 -11.02 0.63 -12.03
N ALA A 151 -12.30 0.91 -12.24
CA ALA A 151 -13.37 0.18 -11.56
C ALA A 151 -13.38 -1.31 -11.96
N ILE A 152 -13.26 -1.61 -13.25
CA ILE A 152 -13.16 -2.98 -13.74
C ILE A 152 -11.94 -3.69 -13.14
N GLY A 153 -10.75 -3.09 -13.24
CA GLY A 153 -9.52 -3.66 -12.68
C GLY A 153 -9.49 -3.73 -11.15
N PHE A 154 -10.35 -2.99 -10.45
CA PHE A 154 -10.52 -3.17 -9.01
C PHE A 154 -11.39 -4.41 -8.72
N VAL A 155 -12.56 -4.48 -9.35
CA VAL A 155 -13.55 -5.53 -9.09
C VAL A 155 -13.05 -6.91 -9.50
N SER A 156 -12.36 -7.02 -10.64
CA SER A 156 -11.83 -8.29 -11.14
C SER A 156 -10.80 -8.96 -10.23
N HIS A 157 -10.19 -8.20 -9.31
CA HIS A 157 -9.16 -8.68 -8.38
C HIS A 157 -9.64 -8.73 -6.92
N ILE A 158 -10.93 -8.48 -6.64
CA ILE A 158 -11.48 -8.58 -5.28
C ILE A 158 -11.33 -10.00 -4.76
N GLN A 159 -11.72 -11.02 -5.54
CA GLN A 159 -11.67 -12.41 -5.09
C GLN A 159 -10.24 -12.86 -4.79
N GLU A 160 -9.29 -12.56 -5.69
CA GLU A 160 -7.86 -12.86 -5.49
C GLU A 160 -7.33 -12.22 -4.19
N PHE A 161 -7.76 -10.99 -3.89
CA PHE A 161 -7.40 -10.34 -2.62
C PHE A 161 -8.04 -11.03 -1.41
N LEU A 162 -9.32 -11.43 -1.49
CA LEU A 162 -10.00 -12.14 -0.41
C LEU A 162 -9.35 -13.50 -0.12
N ASP A 163 -9.01 -14.25 -1.16
CA ASP A 163 -8.33 -15.55 -1.03
C ASP A 163 -7.00 -15.39 -0.31
N LEU A 164 -6.20 -14.38 -0.68
CA LEU A 164 -4.96 -14.05 0.02
C LEU A 164 -5.21 -13.70 1.49
N MET A 165 -6.26 -12.94 1.81
CA MET A 165 -6.59 -12.56 3.19
C MET A 165 -6.97 -13.77 4.04
N ILE A 166 -7.63 -14.78 3.44
CA ILE A 166 -7.94 -16.06 4.09
C ILE A 166 -6.66 -16.89 4.30
N GLU A 167 -5.84 -17.05 3.26
CA GLU A 167 -4.57 -17.81 3.36
C GLU A 167 -3.59 -17.23 4.40
N THR A 168 -3.68 -15.92 4.65
CA THR A 168 -2.86 -15.20 5.62
C THR A 168 -3.48 -15.09 7.01
N GLY A 169 -4.73 -15.54 7.21
CA GLY A 169 -5.45 -15.41 8.49
C GLY A 169 -5.75 -13.95 8.87
N LEU A 170 -5.90 -13.06 7.89
CA LEU A 170 -6.09 -11.62 8.08
C LEU A 170 -7.53 -11.16 7.84
N GLU A 171 -8.50 -12.07 7.78
CA GLU A 171 -9.91 -11.78 7.48
C GLU A 171 -10.50 -10.71 8.42
N LYS A 172 -10.05 -10.69 9.69
CA LYS A 172 -10.42 -9.65 10.67
C LYS A 172 -10.08 -8.21 10.23
N LYS A 173 -9.16 -8.03 9.28
CA LYS A 173 -8.76 -6.72 8.72
C LYS A 173 -9.65 -6.27 7.56
N LEU A 174 -10.56 -7.12 7.05
CA LEU A 174 -11.46 -6.78 5.95
C LEU A 174 -12.52 -5.75 6.35
N THR A 175 -12.80 -5.60 7.65
CA THR A 175 -13.70 -4.56 8.15
C THR A 175 -13.04 -3.20 8.04
N TYR A 176 -13.64 -2.31 7.26
CA TYR A 176 -13.20 -0.93 7.12
C TYR A 176 -14.20 0.04 7.76
N ALA A 177 -13.68 0.89 8.64
CA ALA A 177 -14.39 2.07 9.13
C ALA A 177 -13.69 3.31 8.54
N PRO A 178 -14.38 4.10 7.69
CA PRO A 178 -13.84 5.36 7.21
C PRO A 178 -13.46 6.23 8.40
N THR A 179 -12.26 6.80 8.37
CA THR A 179 -11.89 7.84 9.34
C THR A 179 -12.77 9.05 9.10
N THR A 180 -13.74 9.28 9.96
CA THR A 180 -14.54 10.52 9.93
C THR A 180 -13.62 11.66 10.32
N ALA A 181 -13.46 12.62 9.42
CA ALA A 181 -12.75 13.86 9.72
C ALA A 181 -13.48 14.57 10.87
N ASP A 182 -12.72 15.10 11.80
CA ASP A 182 -13.28 15.97 12.83
C ASP A 182 -13.72 17.28 12.18
N SER A 183 -15.03 17.41 11.93
CA SER A 183 -15.60 18.58 11.27
C SER A 183 -15.47 19.86 12.09
N THR A 184 -15.17 19.75 13.38
CA THR A 184 -14.93 20.87 14.29
C THR A 184 -13.47 21.33 14.30
N HIS A 185 -12.56 20.52 13.74
CA HIS A 185 -11.14 20.83 13.75
C HIS A 185 -10.81 22.00 12.80
N PRO A 186 -9.97 22.98 13.20
CA PRO A 186 -9.63 24.13 12.35
C PRO A 186 -9.01 23.78 10.99
N LEU A 187 -8.37 22.60 10.91
CA LEU A 187 -7.75 22.09 9.68
C LEU A 187 -8.70 21.25 8.81
N HIS A 188 -9.97 21.12 9.17
CA HIS A 188 -10.95 20.37 8.39
C HIS A 188 -11.01 20.88 6.93
N HIS A 189 -10.91 19.97 5.96
CA HIS A 189 -10.82 20.21 4.52
C HIS A 189 -9.69 21.15 4.07
N LYS A 190 -8.68 21.43 4.91
CA LYS A 190 -7.53 22.25 4.53
C LYS A 190 -6.49 21.43 3.80
N LYS A 191 -6.07 21.89 2.61
CA LYS A 191 -5.00 21.25 1.81
C LYS A 191 -3.64 21.57 2.39
N ILE A 192 -2.95 20.56 2.89
CA ILE A 192 -1.63 20.69 3.50
C ILE A 192 -0.59 19.98 2.62
N VAL A 193 0.58 20.59 2.44
CA VAL A 193 1.70 20.03 1.68
C VAL A 193 2.92 19.91 2.59
N MET A 194 3.61 18.77 2.55
CA MET A 194 4.90 18.59 3.23
C MET A 194 6.04 18.63 2.22
N THR A 195 7.15 19.25 2.61
CA THR A 195 8.35 19.36 1.78
C THR A 195 9.64 19.26 2.60
N GLY A 196 10.69 18.69 2.00
CA GLY A 196 12.01 18.58 2.62
C GLY A 196 12.18 17.46 3.67
N PHE A 197 11.13 16.68 3.95
CA PHE A 197 11.19 15.52 4.84
C PHE A 197 10.05 14.53 4.59
N ARG A 198 10.18 13.32 5.15
CA ARG A 198 9.15 12.27 5.14
C ARG A 198 8.88 11.87 6.58
N ASP A 199 7.64 12.09 7.02
CA ASP A 199 7.15 11.66 8.34
C ASP A 199 5.74 11.07 8.15
N GLU A 200 5.66 9.74 8.15
CA GLU A 200 4.40 9.03 7.93
C GLU A 200 3.45 9.11 9.13
N ALA A 201 3.99 9.26 10.35
CA ALA A 201 3.18 9.41 11.55
C ALA A 201 2.48 10.77 11.54
N LEU A 202 3.23 11.84 11.31
CA LEU A 202 2.67 13.20 11.18
C LEU A 202 1.68 13.28 10.02
N LYS A 203 2.03 12.72 8.86
CA LYS A 203 1.11 12.66 7.71
C LYS A 203 -0.22 12.01 8.06
N THR A 204 -0.18 10.85 8.74
CA THR A 204 -1.41 10.12 9.13
C THR A 204 -2.25 10.91 10.12
N GLN A 205 -1.62 11.59 11.09
CA GLN A 205 -2.31 12.48 12.02
C GLN A 205 -2.94 13.68 11.32
N ILE A 206 -2.26 14.29 10.36
CA ILE A 206 -2.81 15.41 9.59
C ILE A 206 -4.01 14.94 8.77
N GLU A 207 -3.89 13.83 8.03
CA GLU A 207 -4.96 13.30 7.19
C GLU A 207 -6.22 12.94 8.00
N SER A 208 -6.07 12.45 9.25
CA SER A 208 -7.21 12.17 10.12
C SER A 208 -7.90 13.43 10.66
N LYS A 209 -7.16 14.53 10.85
CA LYS A 209 -7.70 15.82 11.29
C LYS A 209 -8.29 16.65 10.16
N THR A 210 -7.70 16.59 8.96
CA THR A 210 -8.17 17.37 7.81
C THR A 210 -9.30 16.65 7.07
N GLY A 211 -9.35 15.32 7.12
CA GLY A 211 -10.26 14.53 6.30
C GLY A 211 -9.85 14.41 4.83
N ILE A 212 -8.70 14.96 4.44
CA ILE A 212 -8.22 14.90 3.06
C ILE A 212 -6.75 14.43 3.01
N PRO A 213 -6.36 13.66 1.97
CA PRO A 213 -4.98 13.24 1.79
C PRO A 213 -4.00 14.42 1.70
N MET A 214 -2.77 14.20 2.16
CA MET A 214 -1.68 15.16 1.98
C MET A 214 -1.47 15.48 0.49
N ALA A 215 -1.44 16.77 0.16
CA ALA A 215 -1.25 17.21 -1.21
C ALA A 215 0.21 17.04 -1.66
N THR A 216 0.38 16.64 -2.92
CA THR A 216 1.70 16.43 -3.53
C THR A 216 2.23 17.67 -4.25
N GLN A 217 1.36 18.63 -4.56
CA GLN A 217 1.66 19.87 -5.28
C GLN A 217 1.13 21.08 -4.51
N VAL A 218 1.84 22.20 -4.64
CA VAL A 218 1.38 23.50 -4.16
C VAL A 218 0.54 24.15 -5.25
N THR A 219 -0.60 24.69 -4.85
CA THR A 219 -1.62 25.34 -5.68
C THR A 219 -2.21 26.52 -4.92
N ASN A 220 -2.98 27.39 -5.59
CA ASN A 220 -3.68 28.52 -4.95
C ASN A 220 -4.63 28.09 -3.81
N ASN A 221 -5.08 26.83 -3.79
CA ASN A 221 -5.96 26.31 -2.75
C ASN A 221 -5.20 25.64 -1.59
N THR A 222 -3.87 25.78 -1.54
CA THR A 222 -3.03 25.19 -0.48
C THR A 222 -3.16 26.07 0.75
N PHE A 223 -3.51 25.46 1.89
CA PHE A 223 -3.64 26.17 3.15
C PHE A 223 -2.28 26.44 3.79
N VAL A 224 -1.41 25.42 3.85
CA VAL A 224 -0.08 25.56 4.45
C VAL A 224 0.92 24.57 3.86
N VAL A 225 2.19 24.99 3.80
CA VAL A 225 3.33 24.13 3.47
C VAL A 225 4.20 23.92 4.71
N ILE A 226 4.36 22.66 5.11
CA ILE A 226 5.22 22.26 6.25
C ILE A 226 6.59 21.90 5.70
N ALA A 227 7.61 22.67 6.09
CA ALA A 227 9.00 22.45 5.70
C ALA A 227 9.87 22.14 6.94
N LYS A 228 10.87 21.26 6.80
CA LYS A 228 11.80 20.92 7.90
C LYS A 228 12.64 22.13 8.33
N GLU A 229 13.02 22.97 7.38
CA GLU A 229 13.82 24.19 7.58
C GLU A 229 13.37 25.24 6.55
N GLN A 230 13.24 26.51 6.97
CA GLN A 230 12.89 27.61 6.07
C GLN A 230 13.92 27.83 4.95
N LYS A 231 15.18 27.41 5.14
CA LYS A 231 16.29 27.68 4.21
C LYS A 231 16.43 26.66 3.07
N LYS A 232 15.79 25.49 3.14
CA LYS A 232 15.82 24.53 2.02
C LYS A 232 14.76 24.94 1.00
N GLN A 233 15.20 25.73 0.01
CA GLN A 233 14.40 26.12 -1.16
C GLN A 233 14.07 24.91 -2.04
N THR A 234 13.18 24.05 -1.54
CA THR A 234 12.56 23.02 -2.38
C THR A 234 11.66 23.70 -3.42
N ALA A 235 11.46 23.06 -4.57
CA ALA A 235 10.54 23.58 -5.60
C ALA A 235 9.13 23.90 -5.04
N LYS A 236 8.66 23.12 -4.06
CA LYS A 236 7.38 23.37 -3.38
C LYS A 236 7.40 24.59 -2.47
N TYR A 237 8.54 24.87 -1.83
CA TYR A 237 8.70 26.06 -1.01
C TYR A 237 8.72 27.32 -1.88
N GLN A 238 9.50 27.31 -2.97
CA GLN A 238 9.54 28.40 -3.95
C GLN A 238 8.17 28.66 -4.58
N GLU A 239 7.44 27.59 -4.91
CA GLU A 239 6.07 27.72 -5.45
C GLU A 239 5.09 28.31 -4.42
N ALA A 240 5.26 28.00 -3.13
CA ALA A 240 4.46 28.61 -2.08
C ALA A 240 4.74 30.11 -1.94
N GLU A 241 6.01 30.53 -1.97
CA GLU A 241 6.39 31.94 -1.98
C GLU A 241 5.86 32.68 -3.22
N ARG A 242 5.85 32.04 -4.39
CA ARG A 242 5.31 32.62 -5.64
C ARG A 242 3.80 32.86 -5.58
N LEU A 243 3.07 32.07 -4.81
CA LEU A 243 1.61 32.09 -4.72
C LEU A 243 1.08 32.86 -3.49
N SER A 244 1.98 33.33 -2.62
CA SER A 244 1.66 34.14 -1.43
C SER A 244 1.58 35.62 -1.80
#